data_AF-A0A553APA5-F1
#
_entry.id   AF-A0A553APA5-F1
#
_cell.length_a   1.000
_cell.length_b   1.000
_cell.length_c   1.000
_cell.angle_alpha   90.00
_cell.angle_beta   90.00
_cell.angle_gamma   90.00
#
_symmetry.space_group_name_H-M   'P 1'
#
loop_
_entity.id
_entity.type
_entity.pdbx_description
1 polymer ?
#
loop_
_entity_poly.entity_id
_entity_poly.type
_entity_poly.pdbx_seq_one_letter_code
_entity_poly.pdbx_strand_id
1 'polypeptide(L)'
;MSSILTNNGAIVALQTLKGINANLLKTQNEISTGKSIGNAKDNAAIWAISKTMETDISGFKAISTNLNTAGATVATARSAVEKIQEALDDVKTLVLTAQTAGADDRAKLQTDIEGFRDVITSIVSTAQFNGVNLLDGTSTATYDVLSSLNRSGGTVTPSRINVDRQDMSMNAGVAATFGGTAVTNTSIIDNDGTAAGTAATLAAGGTQTLSIASVGSGYSYRITLDDTAGANTLGAQTFEYVAGAGDSTGDIANQLGQAIEQHLSINGITTYSVTRVGDEIRLQNNHATDGLSVTAETATGGTPATGGGMAALATFDVTSDAGAASALTQIEGLMRTAIDAAAALGSTQKRIETQNDFLGQMSDLMTSGVGSLVDANMEEASARLQALQTQQQLGIQSLSIANQAPSSILALFRG
;
A
#
# COMPACT_ATOMS: atom_id res chain seq x y z
N MET A 1 -51.38 29.55 -62.79
CA MET A 1 -52.19 30.45 -61.94
C MET A 1 -51.26 31.40 -61.20
N SER A 2 -50.90 32.52 -61.82
CA SER A 2 -50.11 33.58 -61.18
C SER A 2 -51.04 34.51 -60.41
N SER A 3 -50.98 34.48 -59.08
CA SER A 3 -51.64 35.46 -58.22
C SER A 3 -50.70 36.63 -57.96
N ILE A 4 -51.17 37.87 -58.11
CA ILE A 4 -50.40 39.09 -57.80
C ILE A 4 -50.29 39.28 -56.27
N LEU A 5 -51.27 38.77 -55.51
CA LEU A 5 -51.37 38.95 -54.06
C LEU A 5 -50.53 37.94 -53.27
N THR A 6 -50.10 36.83 -53.89
CA THR A 6 -49.29 35.79 -53.22
C THR A 6 -48.31 35.18 -54.19
N ASN A 7 -47.02 35.35 -53.90
CA ASN A 7 -45.93 34.77 -54.67
C ASN A 7 -45.47 33.47 -54.00
N ASN A 8 -46.04 32.35 -54.44
CA ASN A 8 -45.70 31.04 -53.89
C ASN A 8 -44.23 30.64 -54.14
N GLY A 9 -43.64 31.09 -55.26
CA GLY A 9 -42.23 30.84 -55.58
C GLY A 9 -41.27 31.55 -54.61
N ALA A 10 -41.59 32.79 -54.23
CA ALA A 10 -40.82 33.54 -53.23
C ALA A 10 -40.96 32.95 -51.82
N ILE A 11 -42.14 32.41 -51.45
CA ILE A 11 -42.36 31.75 -50.16
C ILE A 11 -41.52 30.48 -50.04
N VAL A 12 -41.52 29.64 -51.08
CA VAL A 12 -40.69 28.42 -51.12
C VAL A 12 -39.21 28.77 -51.09
N ALA A 13 -38.77 29.76 -51.88
CA ALA A 13 -37.38 30.24 -51.85
C ALA A 13 -36.97 30.76 -50.46
N LEU A 14 -37.86 31.47 -49.76
CA LEU A 14 -37.63 31.97 -48.40
C LEU A 14 -37.57 30.83 -47.37
N GLN A 15 -38.41 29.80 -47.49
CA GLN A 15 -38.34 28.61 -46.63
C GLN A 15 -37.00 27.86 -46.82
N THR A 16 -36.56 27.68 -48.07
CA THR A 16 -35.26 27.09 -48.39
C THR A 16 -34.12 27.93 -47.82
N LEU A 17 -34.18 29.27 -47.96
CA LEU A 17 -33.17 30.18 -47.41
C LEU A 17 -33.13 30.14 -45.87
N LYS A 18 -34.28 30.04 -45.19
CA LYS A 18 -34.34 29.84 -43.74
C LYS A 18 -33.70 28.51 -43.33
N GLY A 19 -33.91 27.43 -44.10
CA GLY A 19 -33.25 26.14 -43.88
C GLY A 19 -31.73 26.21 -44.04
N ILE A 20 -31.24 26.87 -45.11
CA ILE A 20 -29.80 27.08 -45.35
C ILE A 20 -29.18 27.90 -44.20
N ASN A 21 -29.84 28.98 -43.77
CA ASN A 21 -29.37 29.81 -42.65
C ASN A 21 -29.31 29.03 -41.32
N ALA A 22 -30.29 28.17 -41.05
CA ALA A 22 -30.27 27.31 -39.86
C ALA A 22 -29.10 26.31 -39.89
N ASN A 23 -28.85 25.68 -41.03
CA ASN A 23 -27.72 24.76 -41.22
C ASN A 23 -26.36 25.47 -41.15
N LEU A 24 -26.28 26.72 -41.64
CA LEU A 24 -25.09 27.55 -41.58
C LEU A 24 -24.75 27.94 -40.14
N LEU A 25 -25.75 28.36 -39.36
CA LEU A 25 -25.60 28.58 -37.91
C LEU A 25 -25.15 27.32 -37.17
N LYS A 26 -25.74 26.16 -37.49
CA LYS A 26 -25.32 24.88 -36.90
C LYS A 26 -23.86 24.56 -37.21
N THR A 27 -23.47 24.64 -38.47
CA THR A 27 -22.08 24.35 -38.90
C THR A 27 -21.09 25.35 -38.30
N GLN A 28 -21.47 26.62 -38.16
CA GLN A 28 -20.66 27.61 -37.45
C GLN A 28 -20.47 27.27 -35.97
N ASN A 29 -21.51 26.78 -35.30
CA ASN A 29 -21.40 26.33 -33.90
C ASN A 29 -20.51 25.09 -33.78
N GLU A 30 -20.63 24.13 -34.70
CA GLU A 30 -19.75 22.94 -34.75
C GLU A 30 -18.28 23.35 -34.91
N ILE A 31 -17.99 24.29 -35.82
CA ILE A 31 -16.63 24.83 -36.04
C ILE A 31 -16.13 25.63 -34.83
N SER A 32 -17.00 26.45 -34.23
CA SER A 32 -16.61 27.30 -33.09
C SER A 32 -16.37 26.51 -31.80
N THR A 33 -17.12 25.42 -31.60
CA THR A 33 -17.03 24.61 -30.37
C THR A 33 -16.17 23.37 -30.54
N GLY A 34 -15.86 22.98 -31.78
CA GLY A 34 -15.20 21.72 -32.12
C GLY A 34 -16.07 20.48 -31.88
N LYS A 35 -17.34 20.65 -31.49
CA LYS A 35 -18.24 19.57 -31.08
C LYS A 35 -19.45 19.50 -32.03
N SER A 36 -19.74 18.30 -32.52
CA SER A 36 -20.98 18.01 -33.25
C SER A 36 -22.22 17.99 -32.34
N ILE A 37 -22.02 17.72 -31.04
CA ILE A 37 -23.08 17.68 -30.03
C ILE A 37 -22.66 18.55 -28.83
N GLY A 38 -22.95 19.85 -28.90
CA GLY A 38 -22.54 20.81 -27.86
C GLY A 38 -23.52 20.88 -26.68
N ASN A 39 -24.81 20.67 -26.95
CA ASN A 39 -25.87 20.83 -25.96
C ASN A 39 -26.92 19.71 -26.04
N ALA A 40 -27.76 19.58 -25.02
CA ALA A 40 -28.77 18.52 -24.92
C ALA A 40 -29.86 18.59 -26.02
N LYS A 41 -30.02 19.73 -26.71
CA LYS A 41 -30.97 19.84 -27.82
C LYS A 41 -30.45 19.18 -29.10
N ASP A 42 -29.14 19.05 -29.24
CA ASP A 42 -28.52 18.45 -30.44
C ASP A 42 -28.73 16.93 -30.42
N ASN A 43 -28.45 16.28 -29.28
CA ASN A 43 -28.79 14.89 -29.00
C ASN A 43 -28.73 14.60 -27.49
N ALA A 44 -29.89 14.53 -26.84
CA ALA A 44 -29.97 14.39 -25.39
C ALA A 44 -29.31 13.09 -24.86
N ALA A 45 -29.42 11.98 -25.59
CA ALA A 45 -28.87 10.70 -25.15
C ALA A 45 -27.35 10.69 -25.20
N ILE A 46 -26.76 11.09 -26.33
CA ILE A 46 -25.29 11.13 -26.49
C ILE A 46 -24.69 12.18 -25.57
N TRP A 47 -25.33 13.34 -25.41
CA TRP A 47 -24.89 14.40 -24.49
C TRP A 47 -24.89 13.94 -23.02
N ALA A 48 -25.90 13.17 -22.59
CA ALA A 48 -25.97 12.67 -21.21
C ALA A 48 -24.88 11.60 -20.94
N ILE A 49 -24.63 10.72 -21.91
CA ILE A 49 -23.57 9.70 -21.82
C ILE A 49 -22.20 10.38 -21.76
N SER A 50 -21.94 11.33 -22.67
CA SER A 50 -20.65 12.03 -22.71
C SER A 50 -20.40 12.86 -21.45
N LYS A 51 -21.42 13.52 -20.89
CA LYS A 51 -21.28 14.24 -19.61
C LYS A 51 -20.99 13.32 -18.43
N THR A 52 -21.57 12.12 -18.42
CA THR A 52 -21.24 11.11 -17.40
C THR A 52 -19.78 10.69 -17.52
N MET A 53 -19.33 10.38 -18.74
CA MET A 53 -17.92 10.03 -19.01
C MET A 53 -16.95 11.17 -18.68
N GLU A 54 -17.28 12.43 -19.00
CA GLU A 54 -16.47 13.61 -18.61
C GLU A 54 -16.36 13.76 -17.08
N THR A 55 -17.44 13.43 -16.34
CA THR A 55 -17.45 13.42 -14.88
C THR A 55 -16.55 12.31 -14.33
N ASP A 56 -16.62 11.12 -14.91
CA ASP A 56 -15.78 9.97 -14.54
C ASP A 56 -14.30 10.26 -14.81
N ILE A 57 -13.95 10.84 -15.97
CA ILE A 57 -12.59 11.30 -16.30
C ILE A 57 -12.08 12.31 -15.25
N SER A 58 -12.90 13.29 -14.87
CA SER A 58 -12.53 14.28 -13.86
C SER A 58 -12.29 13.61 -12.49
N GLY A 59 -13.12 12.63 -12.14
CA GLY A 59 -12.94 11.79 -10.96
C GLY A 59 -11.63 11.02 -10.98
N PHE A 60 -11.31 10.35 -12.09
CA PHE A 60 -10.05 9.60 -12.25
C PHE A 60 -8.82 10.49 -12.19
N LYS A 61 -8.87 11.71 -12.74
CA LYS A 61 -7.78 12.70 -12.61
C LYS A 61 -7.57 13.12 -11.15
N ALA A 62 -8.64 13.33 -10.39
CA ALA A 62 -8.54 13.64 -8.96
C ALA A 62 -7.94 12.46 -8.17
N ILE A 63 -8.37 11.23 -8.47
CA ILE A 63 -7.80 10.01 -7.88
C ILE A 63 -6.32 9.86 -8.25
N SER A 64 -5.94 10.09 -9.50
CA SER A 64 -4.55 10.01 -9.95
C SER A 64 -3.64 10.99 -9.19
N THR A 65 -4.08 12.24 -8.99
CA THR A 65 -3.35 13.20 -8.15
C THR A 65 -3.19 12.71 -6.70
N ASN A 66 -4.23 12.09 -6.14
CA ASN A 66 -4.16 11.50 -4.80
C ASN A 66 -3.21 10.29 -4.75
N LEU A 67 -3.24 9.42 -5.77
CA LEU A 67 -2.32 8.28 -5.89
C LEU A 67 -0.87 8.74 -6.06
N ASN A 68 -0.60 9.83 -6.77
CA ASN A 68 0.74 10.42 -6.86
C ASN A 68 1.22 10.92 -5.49
N THR A 69 0.35 11.59 -4.74
CA THR A 69 0.66 12.09 -3.37
C THR A 69 0.89 10.94 -2.39
N ALA A 70 0.07 9.89 -2.48
CA ALA A 70 0.25 8.68 -1.68
C ALA A 70 1.52 7.91 -2.08
N GLY A 71 1.79 7.79 -3.37
CA GLY A 71 3.02 7.20 -3.90
C GLY A 71 4.26 7.92 -3.38
N ALA A 72 4.25 9.25 -3.33
CA ALA A 72 5.31 10.04 -2.72
C ALA A 72 5.47 9.75 -1.21
N THR A 73 4.37 9.65 -0.47
CA THR A 73 4.38 9.30 0.97
C THR A 73 5.03 7.93 1.21
N VAL A 74 4.63 6.92 0.43
CA VAL A 74 5.18 5.56 0.52
C VAL A 74 6.65 5.54 0.07
N ALA A 75 7.01 6.28 -0.97
CA ALA A 75 8.39 6.38 -1.44
C ALA A 75 9.32 7.05 -0.41
N THR A 76 8.86 8.09 0.28
CA THR A 76 9.61 8.71 1.40
C THR A 76 9.84 7.71 2.52
N ALA A 77 8.81 6.96 2.93
CA ALA A 77 8.96 5.92 3.94
C ALA A 77 9.92 4.81 3.49
N ARG A 78 9.80 4.31 2.25
CA ARG A 78 10.70 3.30 1.69
C ARG A 78 12.15 3.76 1.68
N SER A 79 12.40 4.98 1.22
CA SER A 79 13.75 5.56 1.18
C SER A 79 14.33 5.75 2.58
N ALA A 80 13.52 6.12 3.56
CA ALA A 80 13.94 6.20 4.95
C ALA A 80 14.31 4.81 5.51
N VAL A 81 13.54 3.76 5.22
CA VAL A 81 13.89 2.38 5.60
C VAL A 81 15.20 1.94 4.95
N GLU A 82 15.44 2.26 3.67
CA GLU A 82 16.73 1.97 3.00
C GLU A 82 17.91 2.65 3.73
N LYS A 83 17.73 3.88 4.23
CA LYS A 83 18.75 4.56 5.05
C LYS A 83 18.92 3.96 6.44
N ILE A 84 17.86 3.43 7.03
CA ILE A 84 17.95 2.66 8.28
C ILE A 84 18.75 1.37 8.04
N GLN A 85 18.53 0.68 6.91
CA GLN A 85 19.31 -0.51 6.54
C GLN A 85 20.81 -0.20 6.41
N GLU A 86 21.17 0.88 5.72
CA GLU A 86 22.58 1.32 5.62
C GLU A 86 23.20 1.58 7.02
N ALA A 87 22.46 2.26 7.92
CA ALA A 87 22.93 2.49 9.28
C ALA A 87 23.05 1.18 10.11
N LEU A 88 22.16 0.21 9.90
CA LEU A 88 22.24 -1.10 10.55
C LEU A 88 23.45 -1.92 10.04
N ASP A 89 23.82 -1.80 8.77
CA ASP A 89 25.03 -2.42 8.21
C ASP A 89 26.31 -1.83 8.85
N ASP A 90 26.34 -0.52 9.09
CA ASP A 90 27.43 0.12 9.82
C ASP A 90 27.50 -0.37 11.28
N VAL A 91 26.36 -0.44 11.97
CA VAL A 91 26.26 -1.01 13.33
C VAL A 91 26.72 -2.47 13.33
N LYS A 92 26.34 -3.27 12.34
CA LYS A 92 26.81 -4.66 12.21
C LYS A 92 28.33 -4.73 12.13
N THR A 93 28.95 -3.84 11.35
CA THR A 93 30.42 -3.79 11.21
C THR A 93 31.08 -3.45 12.54
N LEU A 94 30.52 -2.51 13.32
CA LEU A 94 31.00 -2.19 14.66
C LEU A 94 30.85 -3.37 15.63
N VAL A 95 29.71 -4.07 15.59
CA VAL A 95 29.45 -5.26 16.40
C VAL A 95 30.44 -6.38 16.07
N LEU A 96 30.69 -6.64 14.78
CA LEU A 96 31.68 -7.62 14.34
C LEU A 96 33.09 -7.27 14.83
N THR A 97 33.43 -5.98 14.84
CA THR A 97 34.72 -5.50 15.38
C THR A 97 34.77 -5.69 16.91
N ALA A 98 33.66 -5.48 17.61
CA ALA A 98 33.55 -5.66 19.05
C ALA A 98 33.75 -7.11 19.50
N GLN A 99 33.48 -8.10 18.63
CA GLN A 99 33.67 -9.53 18.91
C GLN A 99 35.12 -9.87 19.32
N THR A 100 36.11 -9.21 18.71
CA THR A 100 37.54 -9.48 18.98
C THR A 100 38.25 -8.37 19.76
N ALA A 101 37.54 -7.29 20.10
CA ALA A 101 38.10 -6.13 20.76
C ALA A 101 38.29 -6.35 22.28
N GLY A 102 39.23 -5.63 22.90
CA GLY A 102 39.36 -5.58 24.36
C GLY A 102 38.29 -4.70 25.01
N ALA A 103 38.15 -4.79 26.34
CA ALA A 103 37.11 -4.06 27.10
C ALA A 103 37.12 -2.53 26.87
N ASP A 104 38.31 -1.90 26.85
CA ASP A 104 38.44 -0.45 26.63
C ASP A 104 38.04 -0.02 25.21
N ASP A 105 38.28 -0.87 24.22
CA ASP A 105 37.93 -0.57 22.83
C ASP A 105 36.44 -0.86 22.56
N ARG A 106 35.84 -1.84 23.23
CA ARG A 106 34.39 -2.08 23.19
C ARG A 106 33.58 -0.90 23.70
N ALA A 107 34.05 -0.21 24.74
CA ALA A 107 33.38 1.01 25.23
C ALA A 107 33.35 2.14 24.18
N LYS A 108 34.40 2.26 23.36
CA LYS A 108 34.44 3.23 22.25
C LYS A 108 33.50 2.81 21.13
N LEU A 109 33.52 1.53 20.74
CA LEU A 109 32.61 0.98 19.73
C LEU A 109 31.14 1.12 20.15
N GLN A 110 30.83 0.94 21.44
CA GLN A 110 29.50 1.17 22.00
C GLN A 110 29.07 2.64 21.82
N THR A 111 29.97 3.59 22.03
CA THR A 111 29.71 5.02 21.80
C THR A 111 29.39 5.29 20.32
N ASP A 112 30.13 4.68 19.39
CA ASP A 112 29.85 4.81 17.96
C ASP A 112 28.49 4.19 17.59
N ILE A 113 28.17 3.02 18.16
CA ILE A 113 26.85 2.37 17.98
C ILE A 113 25.73 3.29 18.47
N GLU A 114 25.87 3.91 19.65
CA GLU A 114 24.91 4.88 20.19
C GLU A 114 24.70 6.07 19.23
N GLY A 115 25.77 6.59 18.62
CA GLY A 115 25.67 7.61 17.57
C GLY A 115 24.83 7.17 16.37
N PHE A 116 24.99 5.93 15.90
CA PHE A 116 24.13 5.39 14.84
C PHE A 116 22.68 5.18 15.28
N ARG A 117 22.41 4.94 16.57
CA ARG A 117 21.02 4.88 17.09
C ARG A 117 20.32 6.23 16.97
N ASP A 118 21.04 7.30 17.29
CA ASP A 118 20.51 8.66 17.17
C ASP A 118 20.22 9.00 15.70
N VAL A 119 21.09 8.57 14.78
CA VAL A 119 20.85 8.73 13.34
C VAL A 119 19.59 7.98 12.90
N ILE A 120 19.41 6.72 13.30
CA ILE A 120 18.21 5.94 12.96
C ILE A 120 16.95 6.59 13.55
N THR A 121 16.99 7.03 14.81
CA THR A 121 15.87 7.74 15.46
C THR A 121 15.51 9.03 14.71
N SER A 122 16.52 9.78 14.28
CA SER A 122 16.34 10.98 13.46
C SER A 122 15.70 10.66 12.10
N ILE A 123 16.16 9.63 11.39
CA ILE A 123 15.57 9.18 10.12
C ILE A 123 14.10 8.82 10.30
N VAL A 124 13.76 8.03 11.33
CA VAL A 124 12.37 7.63 11.61
C VAL A 124 11.49 8.86 11.87
N SER A 125 11.95 9.82 12.67
CA SER A 125 11.18 11.03 12.98
C SER A 125 10.99 11.98 11.80
N THR A 126 11.96 12.03 10.87
CA THR A 126 11.98 12.95 9.73
C THR A 126 11.33 12.38 8.47
N ALA A 127 11.06 11.07 8.43
CA ALA A 127 10.41 10.35 7.33
C ALA A 127 8.91 10.67 7.17
N GLN A 128 8.58 11.96 7.09
CA GLN A 128 7.22 12.46 6.92
C GLN A 128 7.03 13.15 5.57
N PHE A 129 5.87 12.91 4.96
CA PHE A 129 5.40 13.65 3.79
C PHE A 129 4.00 14.18 4.08
N ASN A 130 3.80 15.50 3.93
CA ASN A 130 2.54 16.18 4.28
C ASN A 130 2.02 15.87 5.71
N GLY A 131 2.94 15.70 6.68
CA GLY A 131 2.59 15.38 8.06
C GLY A 131 2.18 13.92 8.31
N VAL A 132 2.28 13.06 7.30
CA VAL A 132 2.08 11.61 7.44
C VAL A 132 3.45 10.94 7.52
N ASN A 133 3.72 10.29 8.65
CA ASN A 133 4.85 9.40 8.84
C ASN A 133 4.32 7.96 8.86
N LEU A 134 4.97 7.03 8.15
CA LEU A 134 4.56 5.61 8.11
C LEU A 134 5.46 4.71 8.99
N LEU A 135 6.47 5.30 9.65
CA LEU A 135 7.55 4.60 10.33
C LEU A 135 7.63 4.83 11.85
N ASP A 136 6.97 5.85 12.38
CA ASP A 136 7.16 6.31 13.77
C ASP A 136 6.37 5.54 14.83
N GLY A 137 5.51 4.60 14.44
CA GLY A 137 4.71 3.83 15.38
C GLY A 137 3.62 4.61 16.12
N THR A 138 3.42 5.90 15.81
CA THR A 138 2.47 6.76 16.53
C THR A 138 1.01 6.41 16.24
N SER A 139 0.76 5.67 15.16
CA SER A 139 -0.56 5.20 14.76
C SER A 139 -0.46 3.79 14.18
N THR A 140 -1.39 2.92 14.59
CA THR A 140 -1.57 1.57 14.03
C THR A 140 -2.64 1.53 12.94
N ALA A 141 -3.28 2.67 12.64
CA ALA A 141 -4.31 2.73 11.60
C ALA A 141 -3.67 2.67 10.20
N THR A 142 -4.26 1.85 9.32
CA THR A 142 -3.84 1.75 7.92
C THR A 142 -3.92 3.11 7.23
N TYR A 143 -2.93 3.41 6.40
CA TYR A 143 -2.99 4.58 5.53
C TYR A 143 -3.77 4.22 4.28
N ASP A 144 -5.04 4.61 4.26
CA ASP A 144 -5.95 4.28 3.18
C ASP A 144 -5.87 5.30 2.03
N VAL A 145 -5.58 4.80 0.84
CA VAL A 145 -5.49 5.60 -0.37
C VAL A 145 -6.68 5.29 -1.27
N LEU A 146 -7.45 6.29 -1.66
CA LEU A 146 -8.52 6.12 -2.65
C LEU A 146 -7.90 5.72 -4.00
N SER A 147 -8.24 4.54 -4.51
CA SER A 147 -7.61 3.95 -5.68
C SER A 147 -8.47 3.97 -6.93
N SER A 148 -9.79 3.95 -6.76
CA SER A 148 -10.75 3.95 -7.87
C SER A 148 -12.16 4.25 -7.37
N LEU A 149 -13.03 4.71 -8.26
CA LEU A 149 -14.47 4.77 -8.08
C LEU A 149 -15.09 3.70 -8.98
N ASN A 150 -15.74 2.68 -8.39
CA ASN A 150 -16.50 1.71 -9.15
C ASN A 150 -17.96 2.17 -9.24
N ARG A 151 -18.50 2.23 -10.46
CA ARG A 151 -19.89 2.58 -10.71
C ARG A 151 -20.66 1.34 -11.17
N SER A 152 -21.55 0.84 -10.30
CA SER A 152 -22.43 -0.29 -10.61
C SER A 152 -23.87 0.07 -10.26
N GLY A 153 -24.78 -0.09 -11.22
CA GLY A 153 -26.23 0.14 -11.01
C GLY A 153 -26.61 1.55 -10.53
N GLY A 154 -25.81 2.58 -10.84
CA GLY A 154 -26.02 3.96 -10.39
C GLY A 154 -25.44 4.28 -9.01
N THR A 155 -24.90 3.29 -8.28
CA THR A 155 -24.16 3.51 -7.02
C THR A 155 -22.68 3.64 -7.31
N VAL A 156 -22.02 4.60 -6.67
CA VAL A 156 -20.57 4.82 -6.74
C VAL A 156 -19.96 4.33 -5.44
N THR A 157 -19.10 3.30 -5.51
CA THR A 157 -18.38 2.75 -4.36
C THR A 157 -16.89 3.03 -4.49
N PRO A 158 -16.23 3.58 -3.45
CA PRO A 158 -14.79 3.80 -3.47
C PRO A 158 -14.05 2.46 -3.28
N SER A 159 -13.02 2.24 -4.08
CA SER A 159 -11.99 1.22 -3.84
C SER A 159 -10.78 1.87 -3.19
N ARG A 160 -10.10 1.14 -2.28
CA ARG A 160 -8.95 1.64 -1.52
C ARG A 160 -7.75 0.72 -1.70
N ILE A 161 -6.56 1.32 -1.70
CA ILE A 161 -5.31 0.62 -1.46
C ILE A 161 -4.91 0.91 -0.03
N ASN A 162 -4.82 -0.14 0.77
CA ASN A 162 -4.39 -0.04 2.16
C ASN A 162 -2.86 -0.11 2.17
N VAL A 163 -2.24 0.86 2.83
CA VAL A 163 -0.81 0.87 3.12
C VAL A 163 -0.64 0.58 4.59
N ASP A 164 -0.01 -0.55 4.89
CA ASP A 164 0.34 -0.93 6.25
C ASP A 164 1.54 -0.10 6.72
N ARG A 165 1.41 0.49 7.90
CA ARG A 165 2.50 1.23 8.55
C ARG A 165 3.55 0.25 9.05
N GLN A 166 4.82 0.61 8.89
CA GLN A 166 5.96 -0.21 9.27
C GLN A 166 6.69 0.48 10.42
N ASP A 167 6.35 0.17 11.66
CA ASP A 167 6.96 0.83 12.81
C ASP A 167 8.46 0.48 12.92
N MET A 168 9.33 1.46 12.66
CA MET A 168 10.78 1.35 12.77
C MET A 168 11.32 2.15 13.96
N SER A 169 10.45 2.62 14.87
CA SER A 169 10.87 3.39 16.03
C SER A 169 11.66 2.53 17.03
N MET A 170 12.38 3.19 17.94
CA MET A 170 13.06 2.54 19.07
C MET A 170 12.26 2.64 20.37
N ASN A 171 10.96 2.92 20.28
CA ASN A 171 10.13 3.08 21.45
C ASN A 171 10.16 1.79 22.28
N ALA A 172 10.51 1.92 23.57
CA ALA A 172 10.51 0.82 24.50
C ALA A 172 9.13 0.18 24.51
N GLY A 173 9.08 -1.10 24.14
CA GLY A 173 7.81 -1.77 23.98
C GLY A 173 7.06 -1.91 25.29
N VAL A 174 5.74 -1.81 25.26
CA VAL A 174 4.93 -2.36 26.35
C VAL A 174 5.19 -3.86 26.35
N ALA A 175 5.68 -4.39 27.48
CA ALA A 175 5.92 -5.81 27.63
C ALA A 175 4.66 -6.59 27.25
N ALA A 176 4.84 -7.70 26.53
CA ALA A 176 3.73 -8.55 26.18
C ALA A 176 2.95 -8.96 27.43
N THR A 177 1.63 -8.92 27.37
CA THR A 177 0.80 -9.52 28.43
C THR A 177 0.41 -10.91 27.99
N PHE A 178 0.83 -11.92 28.76
CA PHE A 178 0.46 -13.30 28.50
C PHE A 178 -1.07 -13.48 28.52
N GLY A 179 -1.60 -14.27 27.59
CA GLY A 179 -3.03 -14.48 27.43
C GLY A 179 -3.71 -15.09 28.66
N GLY A 180 -4.94 -14.68 28.92
CA GLY A 180 -5.72 -15.14 30.08
C GLY A 180 -6.44 -16.48 29.86
N THR A 181 -6.56 -16.95 28.62
CA THR A 181 -7.28 -18.20 28.31
C THR A 181 -6.29 -19.30 27.97
N ALA A 182 -5.98 -20.17 28.93
CA ALA A 182 -5.04 -21.27 28.74
C ALA A 182 -5.53 -22.28 27.69
N VAL A 183 -4.60 -22.78 26.88
CA VAL A 183 -4.81 -23.88 25.94
C VAL A 183 -3.94 -25.03 26.40
N THR A 184 -4.59 -26.16 26.73
CA THR A 184 -3.97 -27.29 27.46
C THR A 184 -3.76 -28.53 26.58
N ASN A 185 -3.77 -28.37 25.26
CA ASN A 185 -3.57 -29.44 24.29
C ASN A 185 -2.31 -29.12 23.45
N THR A 186 -2.09 -29.87 22.37
CA THR A 186 -0.97 -29.67 21.45
C THR A 186 -1.29 -28.75 20.25
N SER A 187 -2.43 -28.05 20.26
CA SER A 187 -2.90 -27.32 19.06
C SER A 187 -2.17 -26.02 18.77
N ILE A 188 -1.46 -25.46 19.75
CA ILE A 188 -0.69 -24.20 19.60
C ILE A 188 0.81 -24.48 19.70
N ILE A 189 1.24 -25.22 20.73
CA ILE A 189 2.60 -25.75 20.85
C ILE A 189 2.52 -27.23 21.13
N ASP A 190 3.42 -28.00 20.52
CA ASP A 190 3.58 -29.42 20.81
C ASP A 190 4.98 -29.67 21.38
N ASN A 191 5.04 -30.14 22.63
CA ASN A 191 6.27 -30.48 23.34
C ASN A 191 6.55 -31.98 23.19
N ASP A 192 6.83 -32.42 21.95
CA ASP A 192 7.06 -33.82 21.53
C ASP A 192 5.95 -34.79 21.98
N GLY A 193 4.70 -34.40 21.72
CA GLY A 193 3.50 -35.12 22.13
C GLY A 193 3.00 -34.79 23.53
N THR A 194 3.75 -34.00 24.32
CA THR A 194 3.32 -33.56 25.65
C THR A 194 2.41 -32.34 25.56
N ALA A 195 1.25 -32.42 26.22
CA ALA A 195 0.25 -31.36 26.21
C ALA A 195 0.73 -30.09 26.92
N ALA A 196 0.27 -28.93 26.44
CA ALA A 196 0.66 -27.64 27.02
C ALA A 196 0.29 -27.52 28.52
N GLY A 197 1.20 -26.95 29.31
CA GLY A 197 1.11 -26.84 30.77
C GLY A 197 1.58 -28.09 31.53
N THR A 198 1.98 -29.15 30.83
CA THR A 198 2.54 -30.36 31.45
C THR A 198 4.06 -30.39 31.26
N ALA A 199 4.79 -30.67 32.34
CA ALA A 199 6.24 -30.82 32.29
C ALA A 199 6.64 -32.13 31.61
N ALA A 200 7.48 -32.04 30.58
CA ALA A 200 8.18 -33.17 29.98
C ALA A 200 9.60 -33.26 30.57
N THR A 201 10.03 -34.47 30.94
CA THR A 201 11.39 -34.68 31.44
C THR A 201 12.33 -34.99 30.28
N LEU A 202 13.24 -34.06 30.00
CA LEU A 202 14.34 -34.24 29.07
C LEU A 202 15.49 -34.97 29.77
N ALA A 203 15.65 -36.25 29.47
CA ALA A 203 16.70 -37.09 30.03
C ALA A 203 18.12 -36.58 29.66
N ALA A 204 19.12 -36.98 30.46
CA ALA A 204 20.53 -36.73 30.18
C ALA A 204 20.94 -37.25 28.79
N GLY A 205 21.65 -36.42 28.02
CA GLY A 205 22.01 -36.72 26.62
C GLY A 205 20.85 -36.72 25.63
N GLY A 206 19.62 -36.44 26.07
CA GLY A 206 18.42 -36.46 25.25
C GLY A 206 18.23 -35.18 24.43
N THR A 207 17.30 -35.24 23.48
CA THR A 207 16.82 -34.07 22.72
C THR A 207 15.30 -33.97 22.83
N GLN A 208 14.80 -32.81 23.24
CA GLN A 208 13.39 -32.47 23.29
C GLN A 208 13.05 -31.58 22.09
N THR A 209 12.00 -31.92 21.33
CA THR A 209 11.54 -31.10 20.19
C THR A 209 10.27 -30.36 20.57
N LEU A 210 10.26 -29.03 20.43
CA LEU A 210 9.07 -28.21 20.56
C LEU A 210 8.70 -27.70 19.17
N SER A 211 7.49 -28.00 18.70
CA SER A 211 6.98 -27.52 17.43
C SER A 211 5.87 -26.50 17.64
N ILE A 212 5.90 -25.39 16.90
CA ILE A 212 4.84 -24.40 16.90
C ILE A 212 3.74 -24.87 15.94
N ALA A 213 2.63 -25.37 16.47
CA ALA A 213 1.58 -26.03 15.71
C ALA A 213 0.61 -25.07 15.02
N SER A 214 0.34 -23.90 15.62
CA SER A 214 -0.46 -22.85 15.00
C SER A 214 -0.11 -21.47 15.54
N VAL A 215 -0.35 -20.45 14.72
CA VAL A 215 -0.18 -19.04 15.09
C VAL A 215 -1.49 -18.27 14.88
N GLY A 216 -1.78 -17.37 15.81
CA GLY A 216 -2.88 -16.43 15.74
C GLY A 216 -2.53 -15.17 16.52
N SER A 217 -3.10 -14.04 16.12
CA SER A 217 -2.89 -12.78 16.84
C SER A 217 -3.37 -12.92 18.30
N GLY A 218 -2.49 -12.58 19.24
CA GLY A 218 -2.72 -12.71 20.67
C GLY A 218 -2.58 -14.13 21.21
N TYR A 219 -2.02 -15.07 20.44
CA TYR A 219 -1.57 -16.36 20.98
C TYR A 219 -0.27 -16.14 21.75
N SER A 220 -0.22 -16.66 22.97
CA SER A 220 0.91 -16.56 23.87
C SER A 220 1.56 -17.92 24.04
N TYR A 221 2.88 -17.91 24.08
CA TYR A 221 3.74 -19.08 24.21
C TYR A 221 4.68 -18.83 25.37
N ARG A 222 4.78 -19.79 26.27
CA ARG A 222 5.69 -19.76 27.39
C ARG A 222 6.45 -21.07 27.43
N ILE A 223 7.78 -21.01 27.50
CA ILE A 223 8.63 -22.17 27.70
C ILE A 223 9.33 -21.96 29.03
N THR A 224 9.14 -22.89 29.96
CA THR A 224 9.84 -22.92 31.23
C THR A 224 10.82 -24.09 31.22
N LEU A 225 12.10 -23.76 31.41
CA LEU A 225 13.18 -24.71 31.60
C LEU A 225 13.53 -24.72 33.08
N ASP A 226 13.43 -25.88 33.72
CA ASP A 226 13.67 -26.04 35.15
C ASP A 226 14.67 -27.17 35.41
N ASP A 227 15.87 -26.78 35.85
CA ASP A 227 16.98 -27.64 36.26
C ASP A 227 17.13 -27.68 37.80
N THR A 228 16.15 -27.19 38.56
CA THR A 228 16.26 -27.07 40.03
C THR A 228 16.31 -28.44 40.71
N ALA A 229 15.79 -29.49 40.06
CA ALA A 229 15.84 -30.87 40.53
C ALA A 229 17.15 -31.61 40.17
N GLY A 230 18.01 -31.00 39.34
CA GLY A 230 19.20 -31.61 38.73
C GLY A 230 20.49 -30.85 39.05
N ALA A 231 21.23 -30.49 38.00
CA ALA A 231 22.53 -29.83 38.11
C ALA A 231 22.43 -28.40 38.66
N ASN A 232 21.22 -27.81 38.62
CA ASN A 232 20.88 -26.46 39.04
C ASN A 232 21.81 -25.38 38.47
N THR A 233 22.24 -25.58 37.21
CA THR A 233 23.09 -24.63 36.48
C THR A 233 22.26 -23.53 35.80
N LEU A 234 21.01 -23.85 35.45
CA LEU A 234 20.03 -22.92 34.86
C LEU A 234 19.04 -22.35 35.88
N GLY A 235 18.72 -23.12 36.93
CA GLY A 235 17.57 -22.89 37.79
C GLY A 235 16.25 -23.04 37.01
N ALA A 236 15.22 -22.30 37.44
CA ALA A 236 13.94 -22.20 36.72
C ALA A 236 13.87 -20.89 35.92
N GLN A 237 13.90 -21.02 34.59
CA GLN A 237 13.85 -19.89 33.65
C GLN A 237 12.63 -19.98 32.76
N THR A 238 11.97 -18.83 32.56
CA THR A 238 10.74 -18.74 31.76
C THR A 238 10.93 -17.77 30.60
N PHE A 239 10.58 -18.22 29.40
CA PHE A 239 10.69 -17.48 28.15
C PHE A 239 9.29 -17.31 27.58
N GLU A 240 8.90 -16.08 27.30
CA GLU A 240 7.56 -15.76 26.83
C GLU A 240 7.59 -15.02 25.49
N TYR A 241 6.62 -15.34 24.64
CA TYR A 241 6.37 -14.63 23.40
C TYR A 241 4.87 -14.55 23.15
N VAL A 242 4.39 -13.43 22.61
CA VAL A 242 2.98 -13.25 22.25
C VAL A 242 2.92 -12.78 20.80
N ALA A 243 2.26 -13.57 19.95
CA ALA A 243 2.23 -13.37 18.50
C ALA A 243 1.39 -12.16 18.09
N GLY A 244 1.99 -11.27 17.31
CA GLY A 244 1.39 -10.14 16.63
C GLY A 244 0.63 -10.52 15.37
N ALA A 245 0.09 -9.49 14.69
CA ALA A 245 -0.55 -9.68 13.40
C ALA A 245 0.54 -9.81 12.32
N GLY A 246 0.67 -11.01 11.73
CA GLY A 246 1.62 -11.28 10.64
C GLY A 246 2.75 -12.25 11.00
N ASP A 247 2.92 -12.62 12.26
CA ASP A 247 3.92 -13.60 12.66
C ASP A 247 3.59 -14.99 12.10
N SER A 248 4.62 -15.68 11.61
CA SER A 248 4.53 -17.09 11.22
C SER A 248 4.97 -18.02 12.37
N THR A 249 4.64 -19.31 12.25
CA THR A 249 5.14 -20.37 13.15
C THR A 249 6.66 -20.36 13.25
N GLY A 250 7.34 -20.13 12.11
CA GLY A 250 8.79 -20.02 12.03
C GLY A 250 9.36 -18.79 12.75
N ASP A 251 8.65 -17.67 12.76
CA ASP A 251 9.08 -16.45 13.46
C ASP A 251 9.01 -16.63 14.97
N ILE A 252 7.93 -17.22 15.47
CA ILE A 252 7.77 -17.54 16.90
C ILE A 252 8.85 -18.52 17.35
N ALA A 253 9.06 -19.60 16.59
CA ALA A 253 10.08 -20.60 16.88
C ALA A 253 11.48 -19.95 16.93
N ASN A 254 11.74 -19.01 16.02
CA ASN A 254 12.99 -18.27 15.98
C ASN A 254 13.14 -17.35 17.19
N GLN A 255 12.13 -16.57 17.55
CA GLN A 255 12.20 -15.63 18.67
C GLN A 255 12.35 -16.34 20.01
N LEU A 256 11.57 -17.40 20.27
CA LEU A 256 11.69 -18.19 21.50
C LEU A 256 13.02 -18.96 21.53
N GLY A 257 13.42 -19.58 20.42
CA GLY A 257 14.68 -20.30 20.33
C GLY A 257 15.89 -19.39 20.60
N GLN A 258 15.89 -18.20 19.99
CA GLN A 258 16.93 -17.19 20.22
C GLN A 258 16.90 -16.66 21.65
N ALA A 259 15.74 -16.41 22.25
CA ALA A 259 15.66 -15.95 23.63
C ALA A 259 16.29 -16.95 24.61
N ILE A 260 16.06 -18.25 24.40
CA ILE A 260 16.69 -19.32 25.19
C ILE A 260 18.20 -19.37 24.93
N GLU A 261 18.62 -19.38 23.66
CA GLU A 261 20.04 -19.44 23.29
C GLU A 261 20.83 -18.23 23.82
N GLN A 262 20.27 -17.03 23.73
CA GLN A 262 20.85 -15.80 24.28
C GLN A 262 21.01 -15.90 25.79
N HIS A 263 19.99 -16.39 26.50
CA HIS A 263 20.07 -16.54 27.96
C HIS A 263 21.16 -17.54 28.37
N LEU A 264 21.27 -18.68 27.66
CA LEU A 264 22.31 -19.67 27.92
C LEU A 264 23.71 -19.10 27.67
N SER A 265 23.89 -18.37 26.57
CA SER A 265 25.16 -17.73 26.20
C SER A 265 25.57 -16.64 27.20
N ILE A 266 24.65 -15.76 27.58
CA ILE A 266 24.91 -14.65 28.54
C ILE A 266 25.36 -15.17 29.90
N ASN A 267 24.76 -16.27 30.36
CA ASN A 267 25.09 -16.87 31.64
C ASN A 267 26.21 -17.92 31.56
N GLY A 268 26.79 -18.15 30.38
CA GLY A 268 27.88 -19.10 30.17
C GLY A 268 27.47 -20.57 30.40
N ILE A 269 26.20 -20.90 30.25
CA ILE A 269 25.65 -22.24 30.50
C ILE A 269 25.88 -23.11 29.24
N THR A 270 26.74 -24.11 29.36
CA THR A 270 27.05 -25.08 28.27
C THR A 270 26.37 -26.43 28.44
N THR A 271 25.76 -26.66 29.61
CA THR A 271 25.01 -27.87 29.96
C THR A 271 23.80 -28.10 29.06
N TYR A 272 23.26 -27.05 28.46
CA TYR A 272 22.12 -27.10 27.54
C TYR A 272 22.46 -26.38 26.25
N SER A 273 21.92 -26.87 25.14
CA SER A 273 22.03 -26.19 23.84
C SER A 273 20.69 -26.20 23.11
N VAL A 274 20.45 -25.13 22.35
CA VAL A 274 19.26 -24.98 21.50
C VAL A 274 19.70 -25.07 20.05
N THR A 275 18.93 -25.73 19.20
CA THR A 275 19.10 -25.68 17.76
C THR A 275 17.75 -25.52 17.09
N ARG A 276 17.68 -24.65 16.09
CA ARG A 276 16.46 -24.44 15.31
C ARG A 276 16.46 -25.29 14.04
N VAL A 277 15.34 -25.94 13.75
CA VAL A 277 15.09 -26.64 12.48
C VAL A 277 13.70 -26.26 11.96
N GLY A 278 13.62 -25.29 11.04
CA GLY A 278 12.33 -24.82 10.50
C GLY A 278 11.45 -24.19 11.58
N ASP A 279 10.32 -24.83 11.88
CA ASP A 279 9.33 -24.41 12.88
C ASP A 279 9.53 -25.12 14.24
N GLU A 280 10.60 -25.91 14.36
CA GLU A 280 10.96 -26.65 15.56
C GLU A 280 12.11 -25.99 16.33
N ILE A 281 11.98 -25.98 17.66
CA ILE A 281 13.02 -25.68 18.63
C ILE A 281 13.49 -27.02 19.21
N ARG A 282 14.76 -27.37 19.04
CA ARG A 282 15.35 -28.60 19.59
C ARG A 282 16.23 -28.22 20.78
N LEU A 283 15.81 -28.62 21.97
CA LEU A 283 16.57 -28.48 23.20
C LEU A 283 17.36 -29.76 23.42
N GLN A 284 18.67 -29.62 23.64
CA GLN A 284 19.55 -30.74 23.96
C GLN A 284 20.09 -30.60 25.38
N ASN A 285 19.99 -31.68 26.14
CA ASN A 285 20.60 -31.78 27.46
C ASN A 285 21.97 -32.44 27.32
N ASN A 286 23.03 -31.64 27.45
CA ASN A 286 24.42 -32.08 27.36
C ASN A 286 24.96 -32.57 28.72
N HIS A 287 24.12 -32.56 29.76
CA HIS A 287 24.48 -33.11 31.06
C HIS A 287 24.56 -34.64 31.03
N ALA A 288 25.46 -35.20 31.84
CA ALA A 288 25.76 -36.62 31.82
C ALA A 288 24.78 -37.49 32.62
N THR A 289 24.10 -36.91 33.63
CA THR A 289 23.29 -37.69 34.59
C THR A 289 21.92 -37.07 34.86
N ASP A 290 21.86 -35.76 34.99
CA ASP A 290 20.66 -35.06 35.44
C ASP A 290 19.73 -34.69 34.28
N GLY A 291 18.43 -34.79 34.53
CA GLY A 291 17.39 -34.41 33.57
C GLY A 291 16.98 -32.94 33.70
N LEU A 292 16.48 -32.37 32.62
CA LEU A 292 15.88 -31.04 32.57
C LEU A 292 14.36 -31.17 32.51
N SER A 293 13.62 -30.39 33.29
CA SER A 293 12.17 -30.29 33.14
C SER A 293 11.84 -29.20 32.13
N VAL A 294 11.12 -29.56 31.07
CA VAL A 294 10.69 -28.64 30.01
C VAL A 294 9.18 -28.55 30.01
N THR A 295 8.65 -27.38 30.35
CA THR A 295 7.20 -27.11 30.32
C THR A 295 6.92 -26.10 29.22
N ALA A 296 5.98 -26.41 28.33
CA ALA A 296 5.51 -25.49 27.30
C ALA A 296 4.05 -25.13 27.62
N GLU A 297 3.75 -23.86 27.86
CA GLU A 297 2.43 -23.33 28.15
C GLU A 297 1.95 -22.47 26.98
N THR A 298 0.65 -22.52 26.69
CA THR A 298 0.05 -21.63 25.70
C THR A 298 -1.24 -21.03 26.21
N ALA A 299 -1.53 -19.81 25.74
CA ALA A 299 -2.78 -19.14 26.02
C ALA A 299 -3.24 -18.29 24.83
N THR A 300 -4.49 -17.89 24.85
CA THR A 300 -5.08 -16.96 23.88
C THR A 300 -5.56 -15.69 24.57
N GLY A 301 -5.67 -14.61 23.79
CA GLY A 301 -6.08 -13.29 24.29
C GLY A 301 -4.94 -12.51 24.96
N GLY A 302 -3.69 -12.84 24.64
CA GLY A 302 -2.53 -12.03 25.04
C GLY A 302 -2.45 -10.75 24.23
N THR A 303 -1.82 -9.73 24.78
CA THR A 303 -1.42 -8.54 24.03
C THR A 303 0.06 -8.67 23.65
N PRO A 304 0.38 -8.65 22.34
CA PRO A 304 1.76 -8.69 21.86
C PRO A 304 2.60 -7.58 22.47
N ALA A 305 3.91 -7.83 22.62
CA ALA A 305 4.83 -6.76 22.96
C ALA A 305 4.70 -5.68 21.89
N THR A 306 4.25 -4.50 22.28
CA THR A 306 4.06 -3.39 21.35
C THR A 306 5.26 -2.49 21.50
N GLY A 307 6.33 -2.77 20.75
CA GLY A 307 7.52 -1.93 20.65
C GLY A 307 7.78 -1.58 19.20
N GLY A 308 8.52 -0.51 18.97
CA GLY A 308 8.93 -0.19 17.62
C GLY A 308 9.81 -1.29 17.04
N GLY A 309 9.82 -1.46 15.72
CA GLY A 309 10.56 -2.53 15.06
C GLY A 309 12.07 -2.51 15.35
N MET A 310 12.60 -1.38 15.84
CA MET A 310 13.99 -1.21 16.25
C MET A 310 14.20 -1.17 17.77
N ALA A 311 13.21 -1.59 18.58
CA ALA A 311 13.27 -1.50 20.05
C ALA A 311 14.46 -2.25 20.66
N ALA A 312 14.87 -3.38 20.08
CA ALA A 312 16.03 -4.13 20.57
C ALA A 312 17.33 -3.31 20.49
N LEU A 313 17.43 -2.38 19.53
CA LEU A 313 18.58 -1.51 19.40
C LEU A 313 18.71 -0.54 20.59
N ALA A 314 17.64 -0.23 21.33
CA ALA A 314 17.72 0.63 22.51
C ALA A 314 18.53 -0.01 23.65
N THR A 315 18.52 -1.35 23.77
CA THR A 315 19.21 -2.11 24.82
C THR A 315 20.50 -2.78 24.35
N PHE A 316 20.98 -2.46 23.14
CA PHE A 316 22.24 -3.00 22.64
C PHE A 316 23.42 -2.64 23.57
N ASP A 317 24.20 -3.64 23.94
CA ASP A 317 25.42 -3.47 24.73
C ASP A 317 26.50 -4.42 24.21
N VAL A 318 27.59 -3.87 23.70
CA VAL A 318 28.76 -4.63 23.23
C VAL A 318 29.95 -4.58 24.19
N THR A 319 29.79 -4.01 25.39
CA THR A 319 30.88 -3.80 26.36
C THR A 319 31.43 -5.10 26.97
N SER A 320 30.66 -6.21 26.89
CA SER A 320 31.06 -7.54 27.34
C SER A 320 31.12 -8.54 26.17
N ASP A 321 31.90 -9.61 26.31
CA ASP A 321 31.96 -10.70 25.31
C ASP A 321 30.57 -11.33 25.07
N ALA A 322 29.80 -11.54 26.15
CA ALA A 322 28.42 -12.03 26.08
C ALA A 322 27.48 -11.04 25.36
N GLY A 323 27.63 -9.74 25.65
CA GLY A 323 26.85 -8.68 25.01
C GLY A 323 27.14 -8.56 23.52
N ALA A 324 28.42 -8.59 23.13
CA ALA A 324 28.83 -8.54 21.73
C ALA A 324 28.31 -9.73 20.91
N ALA A 325 28.30 -10.94 21.49
CA ALA A 325 27.72 -12.12 20.86
C ALA A 325 26.20 -11.99 20.66
N SER A 326 25.48 -11.49 21.66
CA SER A 326 24.03 -11.26 21.59
C SER A 326 23.68 -10.15 20.59
N ALA A 327 24.47 -9.08 20.56
CA ALA A 327 24.33 -7.96 19.63
C ALA A 327 24.41 -8.42 18.16
N LEU A 328 25.22 -9.42 17.84
CA LEU A 328 25.31 -9.96 16.48
C LEU A 328 24.02 -10.67 16.05
N THR A 329 23.39 -11.45 16.94
CA THR A 329 22.11 -12.09 16.65
C THR A 329 20.99 -11.05 16.55
N GLN A 330 20.98 -10.06 17.45
CA GLN A 330 19.96 -9.00 17.45
C GLN A 330 20.06 -8.11 16.21
N ILE A 331 21.26 -7.76 15.73
CA ILE A 331 21.40 -6.91 14.53
C ILE A 331 20.90 -7.63 13.28
N GLU A 332 21.05 -8.96 13.22
CA GLU A 332 20.49 -9.78 12.14
C GLU A 332 18.96 -9.83 12.17
N GLY A 333 18.35 -9.85 13.35
CA GLY A 333 16.90 -9.68 13.52
C GLY A 333 16.43 -8.31 13.03
N LEU A 334 17.08 -7.24 13.46
CA LEU A 334 16.75 -5.85 13.09
C LEU A 334 16.88 -5.61 11.59
N MET A 335 17.93 -6.13 10.94
CA MET A 335 18.09 -6.06 9.49
C MET A 335 16.95 -6.77 8.76
N ARG A 336 16.51 -7.95 9.22
CA ARG A 336 15.35 -8.64 8.63
C ARG A 336 14.09 -7.80 8.73
N THR A 337 13.81 -7.23 9.91
CA THR A 337 12.67 -6.33 10.11
C THR A 337 12.70 -5.13 9.15
N ALA A 338 13.87 -4.51 8.95
CA ALA A 338 14.03 -3.42 7.99
C ALA A 338 13.87 -3.87 6.52
N ILE A 339 14.38 -5.05 6.16
CA ILE A 339 14.21 -5.66 4.83
C ILE A 339 12.73 -5.93 4.54
N ASP A 340 12.01 -6.52 5.49
CA ASP A 340 10.59 -6.86 5.36
C ASP A 340 9.74 -5.59 5.23
N ALA A 341 10.04 -4.56 6.02
CA ALA A 341 9.41 -3.25 5.91
C ALA A 341 9.65 -2.60 4.53
N ALA A 342 10.89 -2.64 4.02
CA ALA A 342 11.21 -2.13 2.69
C ALA A 342 10.48 -2.91 1.58
N ALA A 343 10.38 -4.24 1.71
CA ALA A 343 9.66 -5.08 0.77
C ALA A 343 8.15 -4.80 0.79
N ALA A 344 7.55 -4.65 1.97
CA ALA A 344 6.14 -4.33 2.13
C ALA A 344 5.79 -2.96 1.50
N LEU A 345 6.58 -1.93 1.79
CA LEU A 345 6.42 -0.59 1.23
C LEU A 345 6.67 -0.59 -0.29
N GLY A 346 7.68 -1.31 -0.77
CA GLY A 346 7.99 -1.43 -2.20
C GLY A 346 6.88 -2.12 -2.99
N SER A 347 6.31 -3.20 -2.47
CA SER A 347 5.16 -3.87 -3.11
C SER A 347 3.94 -2.95 -3.19
N THR A 348 3.70 -2.17 -2.14
CA THR A 348 2.59 -1.22 -2.08
C THR A 348 2.79 -0.03 -3.00
N GLN A 349 4.01 0.51 -3.08
CA GLN A 349 4.38 1.53 -4.05
C GLN A 349 4.12 1.04 -5.48
N LYS A 350 4.52 -0.21 -5.80
CA LYS A 350 4.30 -0.77 -7.14
C LYS A 350 2.80 -0.93 -7.47
N ARG A 351 1.99 -1.30 -6.48
CA ARG A 351 0.52 -1.37 -6.63
C ARG A 351 -0.07 0.01 -6.92
N ILE A 352 0.38 1.06 -6.23
CA ILE A 352 -0.06 2.45 -6.45
C ILE A 352 0.32 2.92 -7.86
N GLU A 353 1.57 2.70 -8.28
CA GLU A 353 2.05 3.06 -9.63
C GLU A 353 1.21 2.37 -10.72
N THR A 354 1.02 1.04 -10.59
CA THR A 354 0.26 0.27 -11.58
C THR A 354 -1.20 0.74 -11.66
N GLN A 355 -1.81 1.06 -10.53
CA GLN A 355 -3.16 1.61 -10.50
C GLN A 355 -3.24 3.00 -11.13
N ASN A 356 -2.25 3.85 -10.89
CA ASN A 356 -2.18 5.18 -11.47
C ASN A 356 -2.02 5.13 -12.99
N ASP A 357 -1.15 4.25 -13.50
CA ASP A 357 -0.97 4.01 -14.94
C ASP A 357 -2.27 3.51 -15.59
N PHE A 358 -2.96 2.58 -14.94
CA PHE A 358 -4.25 2.08 -15.41
C PHE A 358 -5.31 3.19 -15.47
N LEU A 359 -5.40 4.06 -14.46
CA LEU A 359 -6.33 5.19 -14.47
C LEU A 359 -5.97 6.22 -15.55
N GLY A 360 -4.68 6.46 -15.79
CA GLY A 360 -4.21 7.30 -16.90
C GLY A 360 -4.69 6.77 -18.24
N GLN A 361 -4.43 5.48 -18.52
CA GLN A 361 -4.89 4.82 -19.74
C GLN A 361 -6.42 4.81 -19.87
N MET A 362 -7.14 4.56 -18.79
CA MET A 362 -8.60 4.60 -18.78
C MET A 362 -9.14 6.02 -19.06
N SER A 363 -8.54 7.05 -18.46
CA SER A 363 -8.87 8.45 -18.71
C SER A 363 -8.64 8.81 -20.19
N ASP A 364 -7.55 8.36 -20.79
CA ASP A 364 -7.22 8.63 -22.19
C ASP A 364 -8.19 7.92 -23.14
N LEU A 365 -8.50 6.65 -22.89
CA LEU A 365 -9.47 5.88 -23.65
C LEU A 365 -10.89 6.47 -23.53
N MET A 366 -11.31 6.88 -22.33
CA MET A 366 -12.59 7.56 -22.14
C MET A 366 -12.61 8.93 -22.83
N THR A 367 -11.50 9.68 -22.80
CA THR A 367 -11.39 10.97 -23.50
C THR A 367 -11.54 10.77 -25.01
N SER A 368 -10.86 9.77 -25.58
CA SER A 368 -11.00 9.40 -26.99
C SER A 368 -12.41 8.91 -27.32
N GLY A 369 -13.01 8.10 -26.44
CA GLY A 369 -14.39 7.62 -26.58
C GLY A 369 -15.40 8.77 -26.58
N VAL A 370 -15.30 9.72 -25.64
CA VAL A 370 -16.11 10.95 -25.61
C VAL A 370 -15.91 11.76 -26.88
N GLY A 371 -14.67 11.93 -27.33
CA GLY A 371 -14.36 12.66 -28.56
C GLY A 371 -15.02 12.01 -29.78
N SER A 372 -14.95 10.68 -29.92
CA SER A 372 -15.61 9.97 -31.02
C SER A 372 -17.13 10.12 -31.05
N LEU A 373 -17.75 10.38 -29.89
CA LEU A 373 -19.19 10.54 -29.75
C LEU A 373 -19.65 11.99 -30.01
N VAL A 374 -18.81 12.97 -29.72
CA VAL A 374 -19.23 14.37 -29.56
C VAL A 374 -18.43 15.35 -30.42
N ASP A 375 -17.22 15.01 -30.85
CA ASP A 375 -16.38 15.91 -31.63
C ASP A 375 -16.92 16.06 -33.06
N ALA A 376 -16.70 17.23 -33.65
CA ALA A 376 -17.01 17.49 -35.05
C ALA A 376 -15.78 17.17 -35.92
N ASN A 377 -16.02 16.57 -37.10
CA ASN A 377 -15.00 16.49 -38.13
C ASN A 377 -14.84 17.88 -38.78
N MET A 378 -13.72 18.56 -38.51
CA MET A 378 -13.52 19.95 -38.93
C MET A 378 -13.34 20.08 -40.44
N GLU A 379 -12.85 19.05 -41.12
CA GLU A 379 -12.71 19.00 -42.57
C GLU A 379 -14.09 18.95 -43.24
N GLU A 380 -14.98 18.06 -42.78
CA GLU A 380 -16.36 17.98 -43.28
C GLU A 380 -17.14 19.25 -42.94
N ALA A 381 -17.04 19.74 -41.70
CA ALA A 381 -17.73 20.95 -41.28
C ALA A 381 -17.28 22.19 -42.08
N SER A 382 -15.98 22.31 -42.39
CA SER A 382 -15.44 23.41 -43.19
C SER A 382 -15.92 23.33 -44.65
N ALA A 383 -15.91 22.14 -45.25
CA ALA A 383 -16.45 21.94 -46.59
C ALA A 383 -17.96 22.23 -46.66
N ARG A 384 -18.72 21.79 -45.63
CA ARG A 384 -20.15 22.09 -45.50
C ARG A 384 -20.41 23.58 -45.31
N LEU A 385 -19.59 24.29 -44.52
CA LEU A 385 -19.72 25.73 -44.32
C LEU A 385 -19.58 26.49 -45.64
N GLN A 386 -18.57 26.17 -46.44
CA GLN A 386 -18.34 26.79 -47.75
C GLN A 386 -19.48 26.50 -48.72
N ALA A 387 -19.96 25.26 -48.75
CA ALA A 387 -21.12 24.87 -49.55
C ALA A 387 -22.39 25.64 -49.12
N LEU A 388 -22.65 25.76 -47.82
CA LEU A 388 -23.79 26.50 -47.29
C LEU A 388 -23.71 28.00 -47.55
N GLN A 389 -22.52 28.60 -47.49
CA GLN A 389 -22.31 30.01 -47.88
C GLN A 389 -22.64 30.23 -49.35
N THR A 390 -22.21 29.32 -50.23
CA THR A 390 -22.50 29.38 -51.66
C THR A 390 -23.99 29.17 -51.93
N GLN A 391 -24.63 28.21 -51.24
CA GLN A 391 -26.08 27.99 -51.31
C GLN A 391 -26.87 29.18 -50.79
N GLN A 392 -26.40 29.87 -49.74
CA GLN A 392 -27.04 31.09 -49.22
C GLN A 392 -27.00 32.19 -50.27
N GLN A 393 -25.85 32.41 -50.92
CA GLN A 393 -25.70 33.40 -51.99
C GLN A 393 -26.62 33.08 -53.19
N LEU A 394 -26.66 31.82 -53.63
CA LEU A 394 -27.58 31.34 -54.68
C LEU A 394 -29.05 31.44 -54.25
N GLY A 395 -29.37 31.21 -52.99
CA GLY A 395 -30.71 31.32 -52.42
C GLY A 395 -31.20 32.77 -52.38
N ILE A 396 -30.34 33.73 -52.03
CA ILE A 396 -30.63 35.17 -52.10
C ILE A 396 -30.87 35.58 -53.57
N GLN A 397 -30.04 35.10 -54.50
CA GLN A 397 -30.21 35.37 -55.92
C GLN A 397 -31.51 34.77 -56.47
N SER A 398 -31.83 33.54 -56.09
CA SER A 398 -33.08 32.85 -56.47
C SER A 398 -34.32 33.55 -55.90
N LEU A 399 -34.24 34.04 -54.66
CA LEU A 399 -35.31 34.85 -54.03
C LEU A 399 -35.48 36.19 -54.75
N SER A 400 -34.39 36.84 -55.15
CA SER A 400 -34.43 38.07 -55.96
C SER A 400 -35.10 37.84 -57.32
N ILE A 401 -34.75 36.75 -58.02
CA ILE A 401 -35.40 36.35 -59.28
C ILE A 401 -36.88 36.02 -59.07
N ALA A 402 -37.20 35.25 -58.01
CA ALA A 402 -38.59 34.91 -57.68
C ALA A 402 -39.43 36.16 -57.36
N ASN A 403 -38.85 37.18 -56.71
CA ASN A 403 -39.50 38.46 -56.45
C ASN A 403 -39.69 39.34 -57.69
N GLN A 404 -38.92 39.12 -58.77
CA GLN A 404 -39.08 39.80 -60.05
C GLN A 404 -40.14 39.13 -60.95
N ALA A 405 -40.51 37.87 -60.72
CA ALA A 405 -41.51 37.17 -61.54
C ALA A 405 -42.90 37.85 -61.66
N PRO A 406 -43.43 38.59 -60.65
CA PRO A 406 -44.68 39.34 -60.80
C PRO A 406 -44.57 40.61 -61.67
N SER A 407 -43.37 41.19 -61.83
CA SER A 407 -43.19 42.43 -62.59
C SER A 407 -43.28 42.24 -64.10
N SER A 408 -42.94 41.05 -64.61
CA SER A 408 -43.16 40.66 -66.00
C SER A 408 -44.64 40.55 -66.37
N ILE A 409 -45.51 40.24 -65.40
CA ILE A 409 -46.96 40.21 -65.58
C ILE A 409 -47.53 41.64 -65.64
N LEU A 410 -47.02 42.57 -64.82
CA LEU A 410 -47.37 43.99 -64.89
C LEU A 410 -46.98 44.63 -66.23
N ALA A 411 -45.89 44.17 -66.86
CA ALA A 411 -45.48 44.64 -68.19
C ALA A 411 -46.49 44.26 -69.30
N LEU A 412 -47.20 43.13 -69.15
CA LEU A 412 -48.24 42.69 -70.10
C LEU A 412 -49.51 43.56 -70.03
N PHE A 413 -49.75 44.26 -68.92
CA PHE A 413 -50.86 45.20 -68.74
C PHE A 413 -50.49 46.67 -69.05
N ARG A 414 -49.22 46.94 -69.41
CA ARG A 414 -48.73 48.28 -69.82
C ARG A 414 -48.40 48.37 -71.32
N GLY A 415 -48.67 47.31 -72.10
CA GLY A 415 -48.48 47.24 -73.54
C GLY A 415 -49.77 47.42 -74.32
#